data_AF-A0A257L7A4-F1
#
_entry.id   AF-A0A257L7A4-F1
#
_cell.length_a   1.000
_cell.length_b   1.000
_cell.length_c   1.000
_cell.angle_alpha   90.00
_cell.angle_beta   90.00
_cell.angle_gamma   90.00
#
_symmetry.space_group_name_H-M   'P 1'
#
loop_
_entity.id
_entity.type
_entity.pdbx_description
1 polymer ?
#
loop_
_entity_poly.entity_id
_entity_poly.type
_entity_poly.pdbx_seq_one_letter_code
_entity_poly.pdbx_strand_id
1 'polypeptide(L)'
;MIKTELKSQLDVGIKLLELAIPTASDFELYSQFEEAGVFGEHAFDFFVFIPVLFCKTMLPSVPFPDSYFEIKNGETIKRSFKSTILFTRLKKEIQTVFIEGISQETVLKVAGRSSNFRVINEVLLEGYNLGDIVLSPITIHPH
;
A
#
# COMPACT_ATOMS: atom_id res chain seq x y z
N MET A 1 8.10 23.42 4.36
CA MET A 1 8.95 22.43 5.04
C MET A 1 8.33 21.03 5.13
N ILE A 2 7.01 20.86 5.38
CA ILE A 2 6.36 19.55 5.59
C ILE A 2 6.23 18.66 4.32
N LYS A 3 6.26 19.24 3.11
CA LYS A 3 6.10 18.49 1.84
C LYS A 3 7.33 17.66 1.47
N THR A 4 8.52 18.20 1.75
CA THR A 4 9.80 17.55 1.42
C THR A 4 10.01 16.27 2.24
N GLU A 5 9.58 16.27 3.50
CA GLU A 5 9.71 15.11 4.40
C GLU A 5 8.89 13.91 3.92
N LEU A 6 7.60 14.12 3.61
CA LEU A 6 6.73 13.04 3.15
C LEU A 6 7.21 12.43 1.83
N LYS A 7 7.69 13.27 0.89
CA LYS A 7 8.24 12.77 -0.37
C LYS A 7 9.47 11.89 -0.11
N SER A 8 10.40 12.34 0.73
CA SER A 8 11.57 11.55 1.11
C SER A 8 11.19 10.22 1.77
N GLN A 9 10.23 10.23 2.69
CA GLN A 9 9.72 9.00 3.32
C GLN A 9 9.10 8.05 2.27
N LEU A 10 8.28 8.58 1.36
CA LEU A 10 7.69 7.80 0.29
C LEU A 10 8.76 7.17 -0.62
N ASP A 11 9.77 7.95 -1.03
CA ASP A 11 10.85 7.48 -1.87
C ASP A 11 11.62 6.33 -1.21
N VAL A 12 11.91 6.45 0.10
CA VAL A 12 12.52 5.36 0.90
C VAL A 12 11.60 4.15 0.95
N GLY A 13 10.30 4.34 1.22
CA GLY A 13 9.34 3.24 1.33
C GLY A 13 9.15 2.47 0.02
N ILE A 14 9.08 3.19 -1.11
CA ILE A 14 9.08 2.59 -2.45
C ILE A 14 10.36 1.78 -2.65
N LYS A 15 11.52 2.33 -2.26
CA LYS A 15 12.80 1.64 -2.46
C LYS A 15 12.93 0.36 -1.64
N LEU A 16 12.49 0.38 -0.38
CA LEU A 16 12.45 -0.79 0.48
C LEU A 16 11.56 -1.89 -0.12
N LEU A 17 10.35 -1.52 -0.58
CA LEU A 17 9.42 -2.47 -1.20
C LEU A 17 9.89 -2.99 -2.56
N GLU A 18 10.59 -2.17 -3.34
CA GLU A 18 11.18 -2.55 -4.63
C GLU A 18 12.34 -3.53 -4.46
N LEU A 19 13.21 -3.30 -3.48
CA LEU A 19 14.38 -4.15 -3.22
C LEU A 19 14.05 -5.39 -2.39
N ALA A 20 12.84 -5.47 -1.83
CA ALA A 20 12.37 -6.60 -1.06
C ALA A 20 12.48 -7.91 -1.86
N ILE A 21 13.22 -8.88 -1.31
CA ILE A 21 13.29 -10.24 -1.85
C ILE A 21 11.85 -10.80 -1.91
N PRO A 22 11.39 -11.41 -3.03
CA PRO A 22 10.00 -11.86 -3.18
C PRO A 22 9.49 -12.75 -2.03
N THR A 23 10.38 -13.53 -1.41
CA THR A 23 10.08 -14.45 -0.31
C THR A 23 10.17 -13.83 1.09
N ALA A 24 10.58 -12.56 1.21
CA ALA A 24 10.62 -11.86 2.49
C ALA A 24 9.22 -11.81 3.11
N SER A 25 9.15 -12.12 4.39
CA SER A 25 7.93 -12.04 5.18
C SER A 25 7.54 -10.59 5.44
N ASP A 26 6.24 -10.37 5.69
CA ASP A 26 5.74 -9.03 6.04
C ASP A 26 6.39 -8.49 7.32
N PHE A 27 6.75 -9.37 8.27
CA PHE A 27 7.48 -9.01 9.47
C PHE A 27 8.89 -8.49 9.17
N GLU A 28 9.68 -9.21 8.37
CA GLU A 28 11.04 -8.79 8.00
C GLU A 28 11.04 -7.46 7.23
N LEU A 29 10.06 -7.27 6.34
CA LEU A 29 9.93 -6.02 5.60
C LEU A 29 9.46 -4.88 6.50
N TYR A 30 8.53 -5.15 7.41
CA TYR A 30 8.10 -4.14 8.38
C TYR A 30 9.26 -3.70 9.29
N SER A 31 10.09 -4.63 9.77
CA SER A 31 11.28 -4.29 10.55
C SER A 31 12.24 -3.38 9.78
N GLN A 32 12.40 -3.56 8.46
CA GLN A 32 13.20 -2.65 7.64
C GLN A 32 12.61 -1.23 7.56
N PHE A 33 11.28 -1.10 7.57
CA PHE A 33 10.63 0.21 7.67
C PHE A 33 10.89 0.85 9.04
N GLU A 34 10.84 0.09 10.13
CA GLU A 34 11.17 0.62 11.47
C GLU A 34 12.65 1.04 11.55
N GLU A 35 13.56 0.19 11.08
CA GLU A 35 15.01 0.41 11.11
C GLU A 35 15.47 1.58 10.23
N ALA A 36 14.73 1.91 9.17
CA ALA A 36 15.03 3.05 8.32
C ALA A 36 14.98 4.39 9.07
N GLY A 37 14.27 4.45 10.21
CA GLY A 37 14.25 5.61 11.11
C GLY A 37 13.58 6.87 10.56
N VAL A 38 13.19 6.89 9.28
CA VAL A 38 12.59 8.07 8.63
C VAL A 38 11.07 8.13 8.79
N PHE A 39 10.40 7.02 9.13
CA PHE A 39 8.93 6.96 9.15
C PHE A 39 8.31 7.27 10.53
N GLY A 40 9.10 7.26 11.60
CA GLY A 40 8.62 7.48 12.97
C GLY A 40 7.48 6.54 13.35
N GLU A 41 6.46 7.08 14.02
CA GLU A 41 5.25 6.34 14.43
C GLU A 41 4.39 5.85 13.25
N HIS A 42 4.70 6.27 12.02
CA HIS A 42 3.94 5.93 10.83
C HIS A 42 4.56 4.79 10.00
N ALA A 43 5.65 4.16 10.45
CA ALA A 43 6.32 3.08 9.71
C ALA A 43 5.32 2.03 9.19
N PHE A 44 4.40 1.61 10.05
CA PHE A 44 3.39 0.62 9.72
C PHE A 44 2.35 1.13 8.71
N ASP A 45 1.88 2.37 8.85
CA ASP A 45 0.98 2.99 7.89
C ASP A 45 1.61 3.07 6.50
N PHE A 46 2.90 3.44 6.40
CA PHE A 46 3.62 3.48 5.13
C PHE A 46 3.74 2.08 4.52
N PHE A 47 4.13 1.09 5.33
CA PHE A 47 4.27 -0.30 4.91
C PHE A 47 2.96 -0.85 4.30
N VAL A 48 1.80 -0.54 4.90
CA VAL A 48 0.50 -1.01 4.41
C VAL A 48 -0.06 -0.14 3.28
N PHE A 49 0.01 1.18 3.38
CA PHE A 49 -0.67 2.07 2.44
C PHE A 49 0.04 2.21 1.11
N ILE A 50 1.38 2.14 1.05
CA ILE A 50 2.10 2.26 -0.22
C ILE A 50 1.68 1.16 -1.22
N PRO A 51 1.75 -0.14 -0.89
CA PRO A 51 1.31 -1.20 -1.81
C PRO A 51 -0.14 -1.05 -2.25
N VAL A 52 -1.04 -0.72 -1.32
CA VAL A 52 -2.48 -0.52 -1.58
C VAL A 52 -2.71 0.62 -2.57
N LEU A 53 -2.00 1.74 -2.39
CA LEU A 53 -2.13 2.91 -3.25
C LEU A 53 -1.51 2.67 -4.64
N PHE A 54 -0.41 1.93 -4.73
CA PHE A 54 0.15 1.48 -6.02
C PHE A 54 -0.84 0.60 -6.77
N CYS A 55 -1.40 -0.41 -6.10
CA CYS A 55 -2.41 -1.29 -6.68
C CYS A 55 -3.65 -0.50 -7.17
N LYS A 56 -4.19 0.39 -6.32
CA LYS A 56 -5.31 1.28 -6.67
C LYS A 56 -5.04 2.19 -7.86
N THR A 57 -3.82 2.71 -7.96
CA THR A 57 -3.45 3.66 -9.02
C THR A 57 -3.23 2.96 -10.35
N MET A 58 -2.65 1.75 -10.32
CA MET A 58 -2.42 0.92 -11.50
C MET A 58 -3.71 0.31 -12.06
N LEU A 59 -4.71 0.03 -11.22
CA LEU A 59 -5.97 -0.62 -11.62
C LEU A 59 -7.19 0.28 -11.36
N PRO A 60 -7.31 1.45 -12.02
CA PRO A 60 -8.34 2.43 -11.69
C PRO A 60 -9.78 1.98 -11.98
N SER A 61 -9.96 0.92 -12.79
CA SER A 61 -11.27 0.34 -13.11
C SER A 61 -11.78 -0.64 -12.05
N VAL A 62 -10.94 -1.09 -11.12
CA VAL A 62 -11.34 -2.04 -10.07
C VAL A 62 -12.06 -1.28 -8.94
N PRO A 63 -13.23 -1.74 -8.48
CA PRO A 63 -13.99 -1.09 -7.41
C PRO A 63 -13.38 -1.40 -6.04
N PHE A 64 -12.27 -0.76 -5.71
CA PHE A 64 -11.62 -0.96 -4.41
C PHE A 64 -12.45 -0.38 -3.25
N PRO A 65 -12.42 -1.01 -2.07
CA PRO A 65 -13.04 -0.47 -0.87
C PRO A 65 -12.48 0.90 -0.48
N ASP A 66 -13.39 1.79 -0.05
CA ASP A 66 -13.09 3.10 0.51
C ASP A 66 -12.73 3.06 2.00
N SER A 67 -12.78 1.87 2.61
CA SER A 67 -12.53 1.62 4.02
C SER A 67 -11.56 0.46 4.24
N TYR A 68 -11.01 0.38 5.45
CA TYR A 68 -10.26 -0.75 5.99
C TYR A 68 -10.77 -1.09 7.39
N PHE A 69 -10.45 -2.29 7.86
CA PHE A 69 -10.62 -2.69 9.25
C PHE A 69 -9.30 -2.53 9.99
N GLU A 70 -9.33 -1.94 11.17
CA GLU A 70 -8.19 -1.85 12.08
C GLU A 70 -8.50 -2.72 13.30
N ILE A 71 -7.61 -3.64 13.65
CA ILE A 71 -7.72 -4.40 14.89
C ILE A 71 -6.95 -3.67 15.99
N LYS A 72 -7.65 -3.16 16.99
CA LYS A 72 -7.05 -2.46 18.12
C LYS A 72 -7.59 -3.03 19.42
N ASN A 73 -6.71 -3.50 20.30
CA ASN A 73 -7.07 -4.11 21.58
C ASN A 73 -8.09 -5.27 21.45
N GLY A 74 -8.01 -6.05 20.36
CA GLY A 74 -8.96 -7.13 20.07
C GLY A 74 -10.28 -6.69 19.45
N GLU A 75 -10.55 -5.38 19.35
CA GLU A 75 -11.73 -4.85 18.68
C GLU A 75 -11.44 -4.56 17.21
N THR A 76 -12.40 -4.86 16.33
CA THR A 76 -12.33 -4.54 14.91
C THR A 76 -13.06 -3.23 14.64
N ILE A 77 -12.32 -2.19 14.24
CA ILE A 77 -12.83 -0.85 13.96
C ILE A 77 -12.78 -0.61 12.45
N LYS A 78 -13.93 -0.32 11.83
CA LYS A 78 -13.96 0.08 10.42
C LYS A 78 -13.58 1.55 10.29
N ARG A 79 -12.54 1.85 9.50
CA ARG A 79 -12.07 3.21 9.20
C ARG A 79 -12.17 3.55 7.73
N SER A 80 -12.42 4.81 7.43
CA SER A 80 -12.39 5.33 6.06
C SER A 80 -10.97 5.74 5.69
N PHE A 81 -10.51 5.33 4.50
CA PHE A 81 -9.24 5.82 3.96
C PHE A 81 -9.23 7.35 3.79
N LYS A 82 -10.40 7.95 3.50
CA LYS A 82 -10.55 9.41 3.35
C LYS A 82 -10.39 10.17 4.67
N SER A 83 -10.64 9.52 5.81
CA SER A 83 -10.41 10.13 7.13
C SER A 83 -8.96 10.03 7.61
N THR A 84 -8.13 9.22 6.96
CA THR A 84 -6.72 9.04 7.32
C THR A 84 -5.86 10.07 6.58
N ILE A 85 -5.37 11.08 7.32
CA ILE A 85 -4.61 12.21 6.75
C ILE A 85 -3.39 11.72 5.97
N LEU A 86 -2.63 10.78 6.54
CA LEU A 86 -1.45 10.22 5.90
C LEU A 86 -1.79 9.52 4.58
N PHE A 87 -2.81 8.66 4.57
CA PHE A 87 -3.28 7.98 3.34
C PHE A 87 -3.63 8.98 2.23
N THR A 88 -4.36 10.04 2.57
CA THR A 88 -4.78 11.06 1.60
C THR A 88 -3.59 11.83 1.04
N ARG A 89 -2.57 12.10 1.86
CA ARG A 89 -1.33 12.75 1.41
C ARG A 89 -0.48 11.80 0.54
N LEU A 90 -0.29 10.56 0.97
CA LEU A 90 0.42 9.53 0.19
C LEU A 90 -0.22 9.31 -1.18
N LYS A 91 -1.55 9.28 -1.25
CA LYS A 91 -2.27 9.15 -2.54
C LYS A 91 -1.86 10.22 -3.54
N LYS A 92 -1.73 11.47 -3.10
CA LYS A 92 -1.32 12.59 -3.98
C LYS A 92 0.12 12.45 -4.44
N GLU A 93 1.02 12.09 -3.53
CA GLU A 93 2.45 11.93 -3.87
C GLU A 93 2.66 10.73 -4.79
N ILE A 94 1.97 9.60 -4.57
CA ILE A 94 2.02 8.43 -5.46
C ILE A 94 1.46 8.76 -6.85
N GLN A 95 0.39 9.55 -6.95
CA GLN A 95 -0.08 10.04 -8.25
C GLN A 95 1.00 10.84 -8.98
N THR A 96 1.74 11.70 -8.27
CA THR A 96 2.89 12.43 -8.83
C THR A 96 3.97 11.45 -9.31
N VAL A 97 4.32 10.44 -8.52
CA VAL A 97 5.32 9.40 -8.88
C VAL A 97 4.93 8.66 -10.18
N PHE A 98 3.64 8.36 -10.37
CA PHE A 98 3.15 7.77 -11.61
C PHE A 98 3.25 8.74 -12.80
N ILE A 99 2.93 10.02 -12.60
CA ILE A 99 3.04 11.05 -13.64
C ILE A 99 4.51 11.31 -14.01
N GLU A 100 5.42 11.26 -13.03
CA GLU A 100 6.87 11.43 -13.21
C GLU A 100 7.53 10.23 -13.92
N GLY A 101 6.79 9.14 -14.17
CA GLY A 101 7.24 8.03 -15.01
C GLY A 101 7.96 6.91 -14.26
N ILE A 102 7.46 6.51 -13.08
CA ILE A 102 7.95 5.30 -12.39
C ILE A 102 7.92 4.06 -13.30
N SER A 103 8.91 3.18 -13.15
CA SER A 103 9.02 1.98 -13.99
C SER A 103 7.91 0.98 -13.70
N GLN A 104 7.45 0.26 -14.74
CA GLN A 104 6.45 -0.80 -14.57
C GLN A 104 6.93 -1.92 -13.63
N GLU A 105 8.24 -2.21 -13.64
CA GLU A 105 8.84 -3.19 -12.74
C GLU A 105 8.66 -2.78 -11.27
N THR A 106 8.99 -1.52 -10.95
CA THR A 106 8.80 -0.97 -9.60
C THR A 106 7.32 -1.00 -9.23
N VAL A 107 6.43 -0.63 -10.14
CA VAL A 107 4.98 -0.67 -9.90
C VAL A 107 4.52 -2.07 -9.53
N LEU A 108 4.92 -3.09 -10.28
CA LEU A 108 4.55 -4.48 -10.02
C LEU A 108 5.14 -5.02 -8.72
N LYS A 109 6.41 -4.71 -8.42
CA LYS A 109 7.07 -5.13 -7.17
C LYS A 109 6.39 -4.53 -5.95
N VAL A 110 6.07 -3.24 -6.00
CA VAL A 110 5.42 -2.52 -4.89
C VAL A 110 3.95 -2.94 -4.77
N ALA A 111 3.18 -2.93 -5.86
CA ALA A 111 1.78 -3.35 -5.86
C ALA A 111 1.60 -4.81 -5.46
N GLY A 112 2.54 -5.68 -5.84
CA GLY A 112 2.55 -7.11 -5.52
C GLY A 112 2.58 -7.44 -4.03
N ARG A 113 2.96 -6.47 -3.18
CA ARG A 113 2.89 -6.59 -1.72
C ARG A 113 1.50 -6.30 -1.16
N SER A 114 0.57 -5.80 -1.96
CA SER A 114 -0.81 -5.60 -1.54
C SER A 114 -1.57 -6.91 -1.53
N SER A 115 -2.30 -7.17 -0.43
CA SER A 115 -3.27 -8.27 -0.37
C SER A 115 -4.36 -8.14 -1.45
N ASN A 116 -4.79 -6.91 -1.77
CA ASN A 116 -5.72 -6.69 -2.89
C ASN A 116 -5.14 -7.13 -4.22
N PHE A 117 -3.87 -6.80 -4.49
CA PHE A 117 -3.22 -7.21 -5.74
C PHE A 117 -3.15 -8.73 -5.83
N ARG A 118 -2.81 -9.42 -4.73
CA ARG A 118 -2.77 -10.88 -4.70
C ARG A 118 -4.12 -11.50 -5.06
N VAL A 119 -5.19 -11.04 -4.43
CA VAL A 119 -6.57 -11.51 -4.73
C VAL A 119 -6.95 -11.22 -6.18
N ILE A 120 -6.66 -10.01 -6.67
CA ILE A 120 -6.94 -9.66 -8.08
C ILE A 120 -6.18 -10.61 -9.01
N ASN A 121 -4.90 -10.84 -8.75
CA ASN A 121 -4.06 -11.70 -9.57
C ASN A 121 -4.56 -13.16 -9.57
N GLU A 122 -4.96 -13.69 -8.42
CA GLU A 122 -5.57 -15.03 -8.32
C GLU A 122 -6.85 -15.15 -9.15
N VAL A 123 -7.76 -14.19 -9.02
CA VAL A 123 -9.02 -14.17 -9.77
C VAL A 123 -8.78 -14.05 -11.28
N LEU A 124 -7.79 -13.26 -11.71
CA LEU A 124 -7.42 -13.17 -13.12
C LEU A 124 -6.82 -14.48 -13.66
N LEU A 125 -6.01 -15.18 -12.86
CA LEU A 125 -5.45 -16.48 -13.24
C LEU A 125 -6.52 -17.57 -13.40
N GLU A 126 -7.65 -17.44 -12.71
CA GLU A 126 -8.82 -18.31 -12.86
C GLU A 126 -9.69 -17.97 -14.09
N GLY A 127 -9.35 -16.91 -14.84
CA GLY A 127 -10.01 -16.54 -16.09
C GLY A 127 -11.20 -15.59 -15.94
N TYR A 128 -11.42 -15.01 -14.75
CA TYR A 128 -12.43 -13.98 -14.54
C TYR A 128 -11.98 -12.61 -15.09
N ASN A 129 -12.94 -11.72 -15.34
CA ASN A 129 -12.63 -10.36 -15.77
C ASN A 129 -12.46 -9.44 -14.56
N LEU A 130 -11.67 -8.37 -14.73
CA LEU A 130 -11.49 -7.33 -13.71
C LEU A 130 -12.81 -6.73 -13.19
N GLY A 131 -13.82 -6.63 -14.06
CA GLY A 131 -15.14 -6.07 -13.71
C GLY A 131 -15.96 -6.94 -12.76
N ASP A 132 -15.63 -8.23 -12.66
CA ASP A 132 -16.34 -9.19 -11.83
C ASP A 132 -15.76 -9.27 -10.40
N ILE A 133 -14.64 -8.56 -10.15
CA ILE A 133 -13.92 -8.62 -8.88
C ILE A 133 -14.62 -7.75 -7.84
N VAL A 134 -15.07 -8.37 -6.76
CA VAL A 134 -15.56 -7.69 -5.56
C VAL A 134 -14.54 -7.87 -4.44
N LEU A 135 -13.89 -6.76 -4.05
CA LEU A 135 -12.88 -6.77 -3.01
C LEU A 135 -13.48 -6.45 -1.64
N SER A 136 -13.04 -7.18 -0.62
CA SER A 136 -13.32 -6.85 0.78
C SER A 136 -12.34 -5.79 1.29
N PRO A 137 -12.74 -4.93 2.25
CA PRO A 137 -11.81 -4.06 2.97
C PRO A 137 -10.63 -4.86 3.52
N ILE A 138 -9.42 -4.33 3.39
CA ILE A 138 -8.25 -4.93 4.04
C ILE A 138 -8.38 -4.84 5.56
N THR A 139 -7.80 -5.82 6.24
CA THR A 139 -7.63 -5.78 7.69
C THR A 139 -6.19 -5.39 8.00
N ILE A 140 -6.04 -4.43 8.90
CA ILE A 140 -4.79 -3.84 9.33
C ILE A 140 -4.61 -4.17 10.80
N HIS A 141 -3.47 -4.77 11.13
CA HIS A 141 -3.08 -5.16 12.48
C HIS A 141 -1.93 -4.25 12.95
N PRO A 142 -2.21 -3.04 13.44
CA PRO A 142 -1.14 -2.21 14.01
C PRO A 142 -0.50 -2.98 15.18
N HIS A 143 0.81 -3.20 15.09
CA HIS A 143 1.60 -3.83 16.13
C HIS A 143 1.62 -2.99 17.42
#